data_AF-X0W2H7-F1
#
_entry.id   AF-X0W2H7-F1
#
_cell.length_a   1.000
_cell.length_b   1.000
_cell.length_c   1.000
_cell.angle_alpha   90.00
_cell.angle_beta   90.00
_cell.angle_gamma   90.00
#
_symmetry.space_group_name_H-M   'P 1'
#
loop_
_entity.id
_entity.type
_entity.pdbx_description
1 polymer ?
#
loop_
_entity_poly.entity_id
_entity_poly.type
_entity_poly.pdbx_seq_one_letter_code
_entity_poly.pdbx_strand_id
1 'polypeptide(L)'
;QEFEARTQLSELRPESQISLTVPGLYNKLLEHVDVHRWYLGEKQGQEVPLGEAVSSWYDNIYLPLVGFIREQDVLVEFPGRTEADLYLWILEQQAYLQQSFGEDVPLEVAIDKFTERKSIDPNKMDM
;
A
#
# COMPACT_ATOMS: atom_id res chain seq x y z
N GLN A 1 8.39 4.50 -17.74
CA GLN A 1 7.99 3.08 -17.63
C GLN A 1 6.46 2.99 -17.68
N GLU A 2 5.87 1.84 -18.00
CA GLU A 2 4.41 1.66 -18.16
C GLU A 2 3.60 2.14 -16.94
N PHE A 3 4.09 1.87 -15.73
CA PHE A 3 3.46 2.34 -14.48
C PHE A 3 3.25 3.84 -14.49
N GLU A 4 4.32 4.62 -14.64
CA GLU A 4 4.23 6.09 -14.64
C GLU A 4 3.35 6.61 -15.80
N ALA A 5 3.43 5.99 -16.98
CA ALA A 5 2.61 6.39 -18.11
C ALA A 5 1.10 6.19 -17.86
N ARG A 6 0.72 5.16 -17.10
CA ARG A 6 -0.67 4.89 -16.73
C ARG A 6 -1.14 5.67 -15.51
N THR A 7 -0.28 5.87 -14.52
CA THR A 7 -0.67 6.43 -13.22
C THR A 7 -0.46 7.93 -13.12
N GLN A 8 0.49 8.49 -13.88
CA GLN A 8 0.93 9.88 -13.75
C GLN A 8 1.28 10.23 -12.28
N LEU A 9 1.80 9.24 -11.54
CA LEU A 9 1.99 9.37 -10.10
C LEU A 9 2.93 10.53 -9.76
N SER A 10 3.98 10.76 -10.55
CA SER A 10 4.89 11.89 -10.33
C SER A 10 4.23 13.25 -10.51
N GLU A 11 3.19 13.35 -11.34
CA GLU A 11 2.42 14.58 -11.52
C GLU A 11 1.39 14.75 -10.39
N LEU A 12 0.71 13.67 -10.02
CA LEU A 12 -0.32 13.67 -8.96
C LEU A 12 0.29 13.82 -7.56
N ARG A 13 1.48 13.26 -7.33
CA ARG A 13 2.23 13.26 -6.07
C ARG A 13 3.72 13.49 -6.40
N PRO A 14 4.16 14.75 -6.53
CA PRO A 14 5.55 15.08 -6.88
C PRO A 14 6.62 14.55 -5.92
N GLU A 15 6.26 14.40 -4.64
CA GLU A 15 7.14 13.85 -3.60
C GLU A 15 7.17 12.31 -3.60
N SER A 16 6.49 11.66 -4.55
CA SER A 16 6.42 10.21 -4.60
C SER A 16 7.77 9.58 -4.95
N GLN A 17 8.13 8.55 -4.20
CA GLN A 17 9.37 7.81 -4.40
C GLN A 17 9.06 6.32 -4.44
N ILE A 18 8.91 5.78 -5.65
CA ILE A 18 8.71 4.36 -5.89
C ILE A 18 9.80 3.84 -6.81
N SER A 19 10.70 3.05 -6.22
CA SER A 19 11.73 2.31 -6.96
C SER A 19 11.57 0.84 -6.65
N LEU A 20 11.50 -0.01 -7.68
CA LEU A 20 11.54 -1.47 -7.53
C LEU A 20 12.85 -2.00 -8.08
N THR A 21 13.42 -3.01 -7.41
CA THR A 21 14.67 -3.63 -7.84
C THR A 21 14.47 -4.59 -9.01
N VAL A 22 13.25 -5.07 -9.20
CA VAL A 22 12.87 -5.99 -10.29
C VAL A 22 11.91 -5.29 -11.26
N PRO A 23 12.31 -5.03 -12.52
CA PRO A 23 11.52 -4.26 -13.49
C PRO A 23 10.09 -4.79 -13.75
N GLY A 24 9.85 -6.10 -13.59
CA GLY A 24 8.53 -6.70 -13.81
C GLY A 24 7.50 -6.39 -12.72
N LEU A 25 7.95 -5.93 -11.54
CA LEU A 25 7.07 -5.74 -10.38
C LEU A 25 6.23 -4.46 -10.44
N TYR A 26 6.55 -3.52 -11.34
CA TYR A 26 5.71 -2.33 -11.55
C TYR A 26 4.30 -2.67 -12.04
N ASN A 27 4.14 -3.78 -12.78
CA ASN A 27 2.82 -4.27 -13.17
C ASN A 27 2.00 -4.75 -11.97
N LYS A 28 2.64 -5.28 -10.94
CA LYS A 28 1.96 -5.62 -9.68
C LYS A 28 1.42 -4.38 -9.00
N LEU A 29 2.19 -3.30 -8.94
CA LEU A 29 1.67 -2.04 -8.40
C LEU A 29 0.43 -1.54 -9.16
N LEU A 30 0.39 -1.70 -10.48
CA LEU A 30 -0.81 -1.38 -11.27
C LEU A 30 -2.01 -2.25 -10.88
N GLU A 31 -1.81 -3.57 -10.72
CA GLU A 31 -2.86 -4.48 -10.24
C GLU A 31 -3.41 -4.02 -8.87
N HIS A 32 -2.53 -3.58 -7.97
CA HIS A 32 -2.95 -3.06 -6.66
C HIS A 32 -3.74 -1.76 -6.75
N VAL A 33 -3.36 -0.83 -7.63
CA VAL A 33 -4.14 0.39 -7.89
C VAL A 33 -5.52 0.03 -8.44
N ASP A 34 -5.60 -0.94 -9.35
CA ASP A 34 -6.87 -1.37 -9.96
C ASP A 34 -7.79 -2.06 -8.92
N VAL A 35 -7.24 -2.88 -8.01
CA VAL A 35 -7.99 -3.47 -6.89
C VAL A 35 -8.49 -2.39 -5.92
N HIS A 36 -7.62 -1.44 -5.54
CA HIS A 36 -8.00 -0.32 -4.67
C HIS A 36 -9.11 0.53 -5.30
N ARG A 37 -8.99 0.82 -6.61
CA ARG A 37 -10.01 1.53 -7.39
C ARG A 37 -11.37 0.85 -7.32
N TRP A 38 -11.39 -0.48 -7.49
CA TRP A 38 -12.61 -1.27 -7.38
C TRP A 38 -13.19 -1.19 -5.96
N TYR A 39 -12.37 -1.40 -4.93
CA TYR A 39 -12.79 -1.31 -3.52
C TYR A 39 -13.39 0.06 -3.17
N LEU A 40 -12.74 1.15 -3.60
CA LEU A 40 -13.26 2.50 -3.42
C LEU A 40 -14.60 2.68 -4.13
N GLY A 41 -14.74 2.14 -5.34
CA GLY A 41 -15.98 2.23 -6.09
C GLY A 41 -17.15 1.51 -5.41
N GLU A 42 -16.90 0.32 -4.86
CA GLU A 42 -17.88 -0.41 -4.05
C GLU A 42 -18.28 0.40 -2.80
N LYS A 43 -17.31 1.00 -2.11
CA LYS A 43 -17.56 1.81 -0.90
C LYS A 43 -18.34 3.09 -1.20
N GLN A 44 -18.08 3.75 -2.33
CA GLN A 44 -18.74 4.98 -2.73
C GLN A 44 -20.05 4.75 -3.50
N GLY A 45 -20.29 3.53 -3.99
CA GLY A 45 -21.43 3.19 -4.84
C GLY A 45 -21.36 3.81 -6.24
N GLN A 46 -20.16 4.15 -6.72
CA GLN A 46 -19.94 4.77 -8.03
C GLN A 46 -18.54 4.47 -8.56
N GLU A 47 -18.33 4.60 -9.87
CA GLU A 47 -16.99 4.45 -10.46
C GLU A 47 -16.05 5.58 -10.01
N VAL A 48 -14.83 5.21 -9.60
CA VAL A 48 -13.79 6.16 -9.19
C VAL A 48 -12.86 6.45 -10.37
N PRO A 49 -12.51 7.70 -10.69
CA PRO A 49 -11.51 8.03 -11.72
C PRO A 49 -10.13 7.44 -11.39
N LEU A 50 -9.37 7.01 -12.41
CA LEU A 50 -8.06 6.39 -12.19
C LEU A 50 -7.10 7.28 -11.39
N GLY A 51 -6.99 8.56 -11.71
CA GLY A 51 -6.10 9.49 -10.98
C GLY A 51 -6.49 9.67 -9.50
N GLU A 52 -7.79 9.61 -9.19
CA GLU A 52 -8.27 9.63 -7.80
C GLU A 52 -7.87 8.33 -7.08
N ALA A 53 -8.04 7.19 -7.74
CA ALA A 53 -7.64 5.90 -7.19
C ALA A 53 -6.12 5.79 -6.97
N VAL A 54 -5.30 6.27 -7.92
CA VAL A 54 -3.84 6.34 -7.80
C VAL A 54 -3.44 7.19 -6.59
N SER A 55 -4.02 8.39 -6.49
CA SER A 55 -3.78 9.32 -5.38
C SER A 55 -4.14 8.69 -4.03
N SER A 56 -5.34 8.10 -3.95
CA SER A 56 -5.83 7.47 -2.73
C SER A 56 -5.03 6.23 -2.36
N TRP A 57 -4.65 5.40 -3.32
CA TRP A 57 -3.80 4.23 -3.09
C TRP A 57 -2.44 4.66 -2.54
N TYR A 58 -1.82 5.67 -3.15
CA TYR A 58 -0.52 6.15 -2.70
C TYR A 58 -0.58 6.67 -1.26
N ASP A 59 -1.56 7.55 -0.96
CA ASP A 59 -1.64 8.23 0.34
C ASP A 59 -2.11 7.30 1.47
N ASN A 60 -3.06 6.40 1.19
CA ASN A 60 -3.77 5.64 2.23
C ASN A 60 -3.30 4.19 2.34
N ILE A 61 -2.63 3.64 1.32
CA ILE A 61 -2.22 2.23 1.30
C ILE A 61 -0.70 2.11 1.23
N TYR A 62 -0.09 2.66 0.19
CA TYR A 62 1.34 2.52 -0.04
C TYR A 62 2.16 3.27 1.03
N LEU A 63 1.90 4.57 1.19
CA LEU A 63 2.69 5.42 2.08
C LEU A 63 2.60 5.00 3.56
N PRO A 64 1.45 4.61 4.12
CA PRO A 64 1.37 4.13 5.50
C PRO A 64 2.15 2.84 5.74
N LEU A 65 2.09 1.87 4.80
CA LEU A 65 2.83 0.62 4.93
C LEU A 65 4.34 0.85 4.78
N VAL A 66 4.75 1.69 3.84
CA VAL A 66 6.15 2.12 3.70
C VAL A 66 6.64 2.88 4.92
N GLY A 67 5.81 3.76 5.49
CA GLY A 67 6.12 4.45 6.75
C GLY A 67 6.38 3.47 7.88
N PHE A 68 5.61 2.40 7.98
CA PHE A 68 5.85 1.33 8.95
C PHE A 68 7.17 0.59 8.71
N ILE A 69 7.46 0.21 7.45
CA ILE A 69 8.72 -0.43 7.07
C ILE A 69 9.93 0.44 7.51
N ARG A 70 9.84 1.76 7.32
CA ARG A 70 10.85 2.74 7.75
C ARG A 70 10.99 2.78 9.26
N GLU A 71 9.89 2.94 9.98
CA GLU A 71 9.91 3.08 11.44
C GLU A 71 10.45 1.85 12.16
N GLN A 72 10.20 0.66 11.62
CA GLN A 72 10.67 -0.60 12.19
C GLN A 72 12.09 -0.99 11.73
N ASP A 73 12.72 -0.16 10.89
CA ASP A 73 14.06 -0.38 10.32
C ASP A 73 14.23 -1.76 9.65
N VAL A 74 13.14 -2.28 9.07
CA VAL A 74 13.07 -3.65 8.54
C VAL A 74 14.07 -3.85 7.40
N LEU A 75 14.37 -2.79 6.64
CA LEU A 75 15.27 -2.85 5.50
C LEU A 75 16.69 -3.31 5.84
N VAL A 76 17.13 -3.17 7.09
CA VAL A 76 18.46 -3.65 7.54
C VAL A 76 18.62 -5.15 7.28
N GLU A 77 17.54 -5.93 7.39
CA GLU A 77 17.53 -7.37 7.15
C GLU A 77 17.44 -7.75 5.66
N PHE A 78 17.22 -6.78 4.77
CA PHE A 78 16.99 -6.99 3.33
C PHE A 78 17.94 -6.15 2.46
N PRO A 79 19.26 -6.42 2.50
CA PRO A 79 20.25 -5.62 1.79
C PRO A 79 19.99 -5.61 0.28
N GLY A 80 20.04 -4.42 -0.32
CA GLY A 80 19.81 -4.20 -1.74
C GLY A 80 18.35 -4.24 -2.16
N ARG A 81 17.39 -4.29 -1.22
CA ARG A 81 15.95 -4.11 -1.47
C ARG A 81 15.50 -2.71 -1.13
N THR A 82 14.36 -2.33 -1.70
CA THR A 82 13.68 -1.06 -1.48
C THR A 82 12.41 -1.27 -0.68
N GLU A 83 11.85 -0.19 -0.16
CA GLU A 83 10.56 -0.20 0.54
C GLU A 83 9.42 -0.68 -0.37
N ALA A 84 9.47 -0.36 -1.67
CA ALA A 84 8.50 -0.86 -2.63
C ALA A 84 8.62 -2.37 -2.84
N ASP A 85 9.84 -2.92 -2.81
CA ASP A 85 10.02 -4.37 -2.87
C ASP A 85 9.44 -5.05 -1.62
N LEU A 86 9.68 -4.49 -0.42
CA LEU A 86 9.13 -5.02 0.83
C LEU A 86 7.60 -4.86 0.89
N TYR A 87 7.06 -3.74 0.40
CA TYR A 87 5.62 -3.53 0.26
C TYR A 87 4.99 -4.69 -0.51
N LEU A 88 5.51 -5.02 -1.70
CA LEU A 88 4.99 -6.14 -2.50
C LEU A 88 5.19 -7.49 -1.82
N TRP A 89 6.34 -7.71 -1.19
CA TRP A 89 6.60 -8.96 -0.46
C TRP A 89 5.60 -9.18 0.68
N ILE A 90 5.27 -8.14 1.46
CA ILE A 90 4.28 -8.21 2.54
C ILE A 90 2.90 -8.61 1.99
N LEU A 91 2.52 -8.08 0.84
CA LEU A 91 1.26 -8.41 0.19
C LEU A 91 1.20 -9.85 -0.27
N GLU A 92 2.28 -10.35 -0.86
CA GLU A 92 2.40 -11.76 -1.21
C GLU A 92 2.31 -12.67 0.02
N GLN A 93 2.94 -12.28 1.14
CA GLN A 93 2.83 -13.03 2.40
C GLN A 93 1.41 -13.00 2.94
N GLN A 94 0.72 -11.86 2.90
CA GLN A 94 -0.68 -11.75 3.32
C GLN A 94 -1.57 -12.67 2.49
N ALA A 95 -1.46 -12.63 1.15
CA ALA A 95 -2.23 -13.48 0.26
C ALA A 95 -1.95 -14.97 0.47
N TYR A 96 -0.71 -15.35 0.77
CA TYR A 96 -0.34 -16.72 1.12
C TYR A 96 -0.98 -17.18 2.44
N LEU A 97 -0.96 -16.32 3.48
CA LEU A 97 -1.58 -16.61 4.77
C LEU A 97 -3.10 -16.74 4.66
N GLN A 98 -3.76 -15.86 3.90
CA GLN A 98 -5.19 -15.93 3.63
C GLN A 98 -5.58 -17.28 2.99
N GLN A 99 -4.82 -17.73 1.98
CA GLN A 99 -5.05 -19.03 1.34
C GLN A 99 -4.83 -20.21 2.30
N SER A 100 -3.91 -20.07 3.24
CA SER A 100 -3.51 -21.14 4.16
C SER A 100 -4.43 -21.28 5.38
N PHE A 101 -5.01 -20.16 5.85
CA PHE A 101 -5.75 -20.11 7.13
C PHE A 101 -7.21 -19.65 6.99
N GLY A 102 -7.64 -19.16 5.82
CA GLY A 102 -9.06 -18.87 5.51
C GLY A 102 -9.64 -17.61 6.14
N GLU A 103 -8.85 -16.80 6.87
CA GLU A 103 -9.29 -15.49 7.35
C GLU A 103 -9.01 -14.42 6.29
N ASP A 104 -10.07 -13.88 5.71
CA ASP A 104 -9.99 -12.81 4.71
C ASP A 104 -10.12 -11.45 5.40
N VAL A 105 -9.00 -10.73 5.49
CA VAL A 105 -8.97 -9.31 5.84
C VAL A 105 -8.28 -8.58 4.70
N PRO A 106 -9.01 -7.75 3.92
CA PRO A 106 -8.41 -6.91 2.89
C PRO A 106 -7.31 -6.04 3.49
N LEU A 107 -6.25 -5.82 2.73
CA LEU A 107 -5.14 -4.97 3.18
C LEU A 107 -5.64 -3.58 3.59
N GLU A 108 -6.57 -3.01 2.83
CA GLU A 108 -7.19 -1.72 3.07
C GLU A 108 -7.78 -1.67 4.47
N VAL A 109 -8.48 -2.73 4.88
CA VAL A 109 -9.08 -2.84 6.22
C VAL A 109 -8.00 -3.02 7.29
N ALA A 110 -6.93 -3.76 7.01
CA ALA A 110 -5.83 -3.95 7.95
C ALA A 110 -5.07 -2.64 8.18
N ILE A 111 -4.82 -1.86 7.12
CA ILE A 111 -4.16 -0.56 7.17
C ILE A 111 -5.04 0.47 7.87
N ASP A 112 -6.34 0.53 7.56
CA ASP A 112 -7.29 1.42 8.26
C ASP A 112 -7.29 1.14 9.78
N LYS A 113 -7.41 -0.13 10.20
CA LYS A 113 -7.36 -0.50 11.62
C LYS A 113 -6.01 -0.16 12.26
N PHE A 114 -4.92 -0.24 11.50
CA PHE A 114 -3.59 0.09 11.99
C PHE A 114 -3.39 1.60 12.18
N THR A 115 -3.84 2.41 11.22
CA THR A 115 -3.75 3.88 11.28
C THR A 115 -4.65 4.45 12.39
N GLU A 116 -5.84 3.88 12.59
CA GLU A 116 -6.70 4.18 13.74
C GLU A 116 -5.99 3.91 15.08
N ARG A 117 -5.32 2.76 15.23
CA ARG A 117 -4.57 2.42 16.45
C ARG A 117 -3.41 3.36 16.73
N LYS A 118 -2.68 3.83 15.71
CA LYS A 118 -1.61 4.83 15.88
C LYS A 118 -2.15 6.21 16.27
N SER A 119 -3.35 6.55 15.82
CA SER A 119 -4.02 7.82 16.13
C SER A 119 -4.56 7.85 17.57
N ILE A 120 -4.78 6.67 18.17
CA ILE A 120 -5.03 6.50 19.61
C ILE A 120 -3.67 6.50 20.32
N ASP A 121 -3.28 7.67 20.83
CA ASP A 121 -2.03 7.91 21.56
C ASP A 121 -1.73 6.82 22.63
N PRO A 122 -0.57 6.14 22.61
CA PRO A 122 -0.17 5.20 23.66
C PRO A 122 0.01 5.87 25.04
N ASN A 123 0.01 7.20 25.12
CA ASN A 123 0.02 7.96 26.37
C ASN A 123 -1.37 8.38 26.89
N LYS A 124 -2.46 7.91 26.25
CA LYS A 124 -3.83 8.04 26.78
C LYS A 124 -4.45 6.66 27.04
N MET A 125 -3.80 5.86 27.88
CA MET A 125 -4.53 4.99 28.79
C MET A 125 -4.58 5.74 30.12
N ASP A 126 -5.71 6.41 30.34
CA ASP A 126 -5.99 7.09 31.60
C ASP A 126 -5.80 6.13 32.79
N MET A 127 -5.18 6.72 33.82
CA MET A 127 -5.05 6.30 35.22
C MET A 127 -6.19 5.45 35.78
#